data_AF-A0A527ZG04-F1
#
_entry.id   AF-A0A527ZG04-F1
#
_cell.length_a   1.000
_cell.length_b   1.000
_cell.length_c   1.000
_cell.angle_alpha   90.00
_cell.angle_beta   90.00
_cell.angle_gamma   90.00
#
_symmetry.space_group_name_H-M   'P 1'
#
loop_
_entity.id
_entity.type
_entity.pdbx_description
1 polymer ?
#
loop_
_entity_poly.entity_id
_entity_poly.type
_entity_poly.pdbx_seq_one_letter_code
_entity_poly.pdbx_strand_id
1 'polypeptide(L)'
;IDKAYSWDAPLAAHGLMHTVIRNAWAGDPYRIDTLMMYMSNMAWNSSMNTVETMAMLTDSDEAGNYKIPFIIYSDAYYSETVPFADLVLPDTTYLERHDCISLLDRPISHADGPGDAIRHPVVEPDRDVRPFQTVLIELGARLGLPG
;
A
#
# COMPACT_ATOMS: atom_id res chain seq x y z
N ILE A 1 10.06 9.47 4.80
CA ILE A 1 8.89 10.14 4.20
C ILE A 1 7.67 10.05 5.11
N ASP A 2 7.35 8.90 5.72
CA ASP A 2 6.25 8.76 6.68
C ASP A 2 6.54 9.41 8.06
N LYS A 3 7.82 9.66 8.37
CA LYS A 3 8.31 10.26 9.62
C LYS A 3 8.10 9.39 10.87
N ALA A 4 7.72 8.13 10.72
CA ALA A 4 7.66 7.19 11.84
C ALA A 4 9.06 7.06 12.49
N TYR A 5 9.11 6.99 13.82
CA TYR A 5 10.34 6.89 14.63
C TYR A 5 11.31 8.09 14.49
N SER A 6 10.87 9.20 13.90
CA SER A 6 11.64 10.45 13.80
C SER A 6 11.41 11.36 15.02
N TRP A 7 12.09 12.51 15.08
CA TRP A 7 11.81 13.53 16.09
C TRP A 7 10.39 14.12 16.00
N ASP A 8 9.76 14.08 14.81
CA ASP A 8 8.38 14.54 14.62
C ASP A 8 7.38 13.51 15.19
N ALA A 9 7.73 12.22 15.23
CA ALA A 9 6.91 11.14 15.75
C ALA A 9 7.73 10.06 16.49
N PRO A 10 8.36 10.41 17.64
CA PRO A 10 9.32 9.53 18.32
C PRO A 10 8.63 8.36 19.02
N LEU A 11 7.32 8.45 19.25
CA LEU A 11 6.49 7.43 19.88
C LEU A 11 5.67 6.62 18.86
N ALA A 12 5.94 6.75 17.56
CA ALA A 12 5.27 5.94 16.55
C ALA A 12 5.52 4.45 16.83
N ALA A 13 4.47 3.64 16.91
CA ALA A 13 4.58 2.20 17.13
C ALA A 13 4.79 1.42 15.81
N HIS A 14 4.43 2.03 14.68
CA HIS A 14 4.54 1.48 13.33
C HIS A 14 4.62 2.62 12.29
N GLY A 15 4.75 2.27 11.01
CA GLY A 15 4.76 3.24 9.90
C GLY A 15 3.51 4.13 9.87
N LEU A 16 3.67 5.40 9.51
CA LEU A 16 2.60 6.40 9.54
C LEU A 16 2.06 6.67 8.13
N MET A 17 1.33 5.70 7.57
CA MET A 17 0.84 5.78 6.18
C MET A 17 0.05 7.06 5.85
N HIS A 18 -0.70 7.60 6.82
CA HIS A 18 -1.51 8.82 6.64
C HIS A 18 -0.67 10.09 6.36
N THR A 19 0.63 10.09 6.65
CA THR A 19 1.52 11.22 6.34
C THR A 19 2.22 11.08 4.99
N VAL A 20 2.29 9.86 4.44
CA VAL A 20 3.10 9.55 3.25
C VAL A 20 2.68 10.36 2.03
N ILE A 21 1.38 10.39 1.70
CA ILE A 21 0.88 11.12 0.52
C ILE A 21 1.15 12.62 0.65
N ARG A 22 0.86 13.19 1.83
CA ARG A 22 1.12 14.61 2.09
C ARG A 22 2.60 14.94 1.91
N ASN A 23 3.47 14.12 2.45
CA ASN A 23 4.91 14.35 2.42
C ASN A 23 5.50 14.09 1.03
N ALA A 24 4.98 13.11 0.29
CA ALA A 24 5.31 12.90 -1.12
C ALA A 24 4.92 14.10 -1.99
N TRP A 25 3.69 14.58 -1.84
CA TRP A 25 3.19 15.78 -2.51
C TRP A 25 4.01 17.04 -2.17
N ALA A 26 4.43 17.18 -0.91
CA ALA A 26 5.25 18.30 -0.45
C ALA A 26 6.74 18.17 -0.82
N GLY A 27 7.19 16.97 -1.20
CA GLY A 27 8.62 16.67 -1.36
C GLY A 27 9.40 16.71 -0.05
N ASP A 28 8.79 16.34 1.08
CA ASP A 28 9.41 16.32 2.41
C ASP A 28 9.75 14.87 2.83
N PRO A 29 11.02 14.51 3.07
CA PRO A 29 12.22 15.36 3.00
C PRO A 29 12.84 15.45 1.59
N TYR A 30 12.30 14.72 0.62
CA TYR A 30 12.71 14.74 -0.77
C TYR A 30 11.54 14.36 -1.68
N ARG A 31 11.65 14.67 -2.97
CA ARG A 31 10.70 14.19 -3.98
C ARG A 31 10.91 12.70 -4.26
N ILE A 32 9.81 12.00 -4.46
CA ILE A 32 9.80 10.61 -4.96
C ILE A 32 9.43 10.62 -6.44
N ASP A 33 9.93 9.65 -7.20
CA ASP A 33 9.49 9.40 -8.57
C ASP A 33 8.24 8.50 -8.60
N THR A 34 8.16 7.53 -7.69
CA THR A 34 7.12 6.49 -7.68
C THR A 34 6.54 6.31 -6.28
N LEU A 35 5.21 6.31 -6.17
CA LEU A 35 4.45 5.91 -4.99
C LEU A 35 3.79 4.54 -5.25
N MET A 36 4.11 3.54 -4.44
CA MET A 36 3.46 2.23 -4.48
C MET A 36 2.57 2.04 -3.25
N MET A 37 1.31 1.67 -3.47
CA MET A 37 0.33 1.41 -2.43
C MET A 37 -0.27 0.02 -2.58
N TYR A 38 -0.55 -0.64 -1.46
CA TYR A 38 -1.12 -1.99 -1.41
C TYR A 38 -2.23 -2.05 -0.37
N MET A 39 -3.44 -2.46 -0.81
CA MET A 39 -4.63 -2.62 0.04
C MET A 39 -4.93 -1.42 0.97
N SER A 40 -4.58 -0.21 0.55
CA SER A 40 -4.82 1.04 1.29
C SER A 40 -5.71 1.98 0.48
N ASN A 41 -6.96 2.16 0.90
CA ASN A 41 -7.91 3.00 0.16
C ASN A 41 -7.81 4.47 0.62
N MET A 42 -6.75 5.14 0.16
CA MET A 42 -6.35 6.47 0.60
C MET A 42 -7.28 7.58 0.08
N ALA A 43 -7.93 7.38 -1.07
CA ALA A 43 -8.97 8.27 -1.58
C ALA A 43 -10.30 8.17 -0.81
N TRP A 44 -10.41 7.23 0.14
CA TRP A 44 -11.57 7.04 1.00
C TRP A 44 -11.17 7.00 2.49
N ASN A 45 -11.33 5.86 3.16
CA ASN A 45 -11.22 5.80 4.62
C ASN A 45 -9.79 5.91 5.16
N SER A 46 -8.77 5.54 4.39
CA SER A 46 -7.43 5.27 4.92
C SER A 46 -6.61 6.55 5.17
N SER A 47 -7.03 7.69 4.60
CA SER A 47 -6.38 8.98 4.80
C SER A 47 -6.91 9.77 5.99
N MET A 48 -8.13 9.46 6.46
CA MET A 48 -8.89 10.29 7.41
C MET A 48 -9.12 11.75 6.93
N ASN A 49 -8.82 12.04 5.66
CA ASN A 49 -8.97 13.34 5.00
C ASN A 49 -9.04 13.13 3.47
N THR A 50 -10.19 12.66 3.01
CA THR A 50 -10.41 12.25 1.62
C THR A 50 -10.20 13.38 0.62
N VAL A 51 -10.81 14.54 0.87
CA VAL A 51 -10.85 15.67 -0.06
C VAL A 51 -9.43 16.17 -0.37
N GLU A 52 -8.65 16.45 0.66
CA GLU A 52 -7.28 16.95 0.45
C GLU A 52 -6.37 15.85 -0.11
N THR A 53 -6.59 14.58 0.27
CA THR A 53 -5.80 13.46 -0.28
C THR A 53 -6.03 13.31 -1.78
N MET A 54 -7.28 13.32 -2.25
CA MET A 54 -7.59 13.28 -3.68
C MET A 54 -7.01 14.48 -4.43
N ALA A 55 -7.05 15.67 -3.83
CA ALA A 55 -6.42 16.86 -4.40
C ALA A 55 -4.90 16.67 -4.52
N MET A 56 -4.22 16.19 -3.48
CA MET A 56 -2.78 15.95 -3.50
C MET A 56 -2.35 14.87 -4.51
N LEU A 57 -3.16 13.82 -4.69
CA LEU A 57 -2.91 12.77 -5.68
C LEU A 57 -3.03 13.26 -7.13
N THR A 58 -3.69 14.40 -7.37
CA THR A 58 -3.92 14.96 -8.71
C THR A 58 -3.27 16.33 -8.92
N ASP A 59 -2.60 16.87 -7.91
CA ASP A 59 -2.00 18.20 -7.98
C ASP A 59 -0.76 18.20 -8.89
N SER A 60 -0.62 19.31 -9.63
CA SER A 60 0.46 19.53 -10.58
C SER A 60 1.30 20.75 -10.20
N ASP A 61 2.56 20.77 -10.59
CA ASP A 61 3.41 21.96 -10.46
C ASP A 61 3.16 22.98 -11.59
N GLU A 62 3.84 24.12 -11.53
CA GLU A 62 3.71 25.19 -12.53
C GLU A 62 4.11 24.77 -13.95
N ALA A 63 4.90 23.70 -14.08
CA ALA A 63 5.30 23.12 -15.36
C ALA A 63 4.28 22.06 -15.87
N GLY A 64 3.22 21.79 -15.10
CA GLY A 64 2.17 20.83 -15.44
C GLY A 64 2.53 19.38 -15.13
N ASN A 65 3.62 19.12 -14.39
CA ASN A 65 3.96 17.77 -13.96
C ASN A 65 3.21 17.44 -12.67
N TYR A 66 2.69 16.22 -12.55
CA TYR A 66 2.14 15.75 -11.29
C TYR A 66 3.21 15.80 -10.19
N LYS A 67 2.83 16.30 -9.01
CA LYS A 67 3.74 16.38 -7.86
C LYS A 67 4.15 15.01 -7.33
N ILE A 68 3.26 14.01 -7.48
CA ILE A 68 3.57 12.59 -7.32
C ILE A 68 3.59 12.00 -8.74
N PRO A 69 4.76 11.74 -9.33
CA PRO A 69 4.85 11.54 -10.78
C PRO A 69 4.27 10.21 -11.30
N PHE A 70 4.32 9.16 -10.48
CA PHE A 70 3.84 7.84 -10.88
C PHE A 70 3.28 7.07 -9.68
N ILE A 71 2.07 6.54 -9.82
CA ILE A 71 1.36 5.82 -8.77
C ILE A 71 1.09 4.39 -9.21
N ILE A 72 1.63 3.44 -8.44
CA ILE A 72 1.32 2.02 -8.55
C ILE A 72 0.35 1.66 -7.43
N TYR A 73 -0.75 0.99 -7.77
CA TYR A 73 -1.71 0.54 -6.78
C TYR A 73 -2.07 -0.92 -6.96
N SER A 74 -2.02 -1.69 -5.87
CA SER A 74 -2.47 -3.07 -5.85
C SER A 74 -3.67 -3.24 -4.92
N ASP A 75 -4.76 -3.73 -5.49
CA ASP A 75 -6.05 -3.96 -4.83
C ASP A 75 -6.73 -5.18 -5.46
N ALA A 76 -7.53 -5.89 -4.67
CA ALA A 76 -8.38 -6.98 -5.13
C ALA A 76 -9.70 -6.46 -5.75
N TYR A 77 -10.05 -5.19 -5.50
CA TYR A 77 -11.27 -4.55 -5.97
C TYR A 77 -10.97 -3.24 -6.69
N TYR A 78 -11.95 -2.78 -7.48
CA TYR A 78 -11.93 -1.43 -8.02
C TYR A 78 -12.34 -0.43 -6.91
N SER A 79 -11.39 -0.07 -6.05
CA SER A 79 -11.62 0.90 -4.96
C SER A 79 -11.47 2.35 -5.43
N GLU A 80 -11.89 3.30 -4.59
CA GLU A 80 -11.83 4.74 -4.86
C GLU A 80 -10.41 5.25 -5.13
N THR A 81 -9.37 4.51 -4.76
CA THR A 81 -7.97 4.87 -5.03
C THR A 81 -7.53 4.47 -6.44
N VAL A 82 -8.17 3.47 -7.07
CA VAL A 82 -7.83 2.98 -8.41
C VAL A 82 -7.85 4.08 -9.50
N PRO A 83 -8.82 5.01 -9.55
CA PRO A 83 -8.83 6.09 -10.54
C PRO A 83 -7.62 7.04 -10.50
N PHE A 84 -6.84 7.02 -9.43
CA PHE A 84 -5.66 7.87 -9.24
C PHE A 84 -4.35 7.14 -9.55
N ALA A 85 -4.39 5.86 -9.93
CA ALA A 85 -3.20 5.07 -10.21
C ALA A 85 -2.86 5.06 -11.71
N ASP A 86 -1.57 5.14 -12.02
CA ASP A 86 -1.04 4.97 -13.38
C ASP A 86 -0.90 3.49 -13.76
N LEU A 87 -0.59 2.65 -12.77
CA LEU A 87 -0.47 1.21 -12.93
C LEU A 87 -1.23 0.50 -11.81
N VAL A 88 -2.22 -0.31 -12.20
CA VAL A 88 -2.97 -1.17 -11.28
C VAL A 88 -2.43 -2.59 -11.38
N LEU A 89 -2.16 -3.20 -10.23
CA LEU A 89 -1.74 -4.60 -10.10
C LEU A 89 -2.88 -5.38 -9.42
N PRO A 90 -3.76 -6.07 -10.19
CA PRO A 90 -4.91 -6.77 -9.64
C PRO A 90 -4.49 -7.91 -8.71
N ASP A 91 -4.90 -7.83 -7.44
CA ASP A 91 -4.60 -8.83 -6.43
C ASP A 91 -5.70 -9.90 -6.34
N THR A 92 -5.30 -11.05 -5.84
CA THR A 92 -6.19 -12.12 -5.41
C THR A 92 -6.95 -11.76 -4.13
N THR A 93 -8.11 -12.37 -3.95
CA THR A 93 -8.85 -12.36 -2.70
C THR A 93 -8.23 -13.31 -1.67
N TYR A 94 -8.70 -13.23 -0.43
CA TYR A 94 -8.20 -14.06 0.67
C TYR A 94 -8.51 -15.57 0.53
N LEU A 95 -9.34 -15.99 -0.43
CA LEU A 95 -9.63 -17.42 -0.67
C LEU A 95 -8.69 -18.06 -1.70
N GLU A 96 -7.88 -17.24 -2.37
CA GLU A 96 -7.16 -17.59 -3.60
C GLU A 96 -5.63 -17.64 -3.42
N ARG A 97 -5.12 -17.43 -2.20
CA ARG A 97 -3.66 -17.29 -1.97
C ARG A 97 -3.14 -17.96 -0.71
N HIS A 98 -1.87 -18.33 -0.75
CA HIS A 98 -1.08 -18.63 0.44
C HIS A 98 -0.71 -17.33 1.15
N ASP A 99 -0.93 -17.27 2.47
CA ASP A 99 -0.60 -16.12 3.30
C ASP A 99 -0.33 -16.57 4.74
N CYS A 100 0.32 -15.73 5.53
CA CYS A 100 0.43 -15.92 6.97
C CYS A 100 -0.17 -14.72 7.71
N ILE A 101 -0.85 -14.98 8.83
CA ILE A 101 -1.47 -13.94 9.61
C ILE A 101 -0.54 -13.62 10.78
N SER A 102 0.25 -12.57 10.61
CA SER A 102 1.18 -12.11 11.63
C SER A 102 0.45 -11.63 12.87
N LEU A 103 1.01 -11.96 14.04
CA LEU A 103 0.64 -11.37 15.34
C LEU A 103 0.69 -9.84 15.36
N LEU A 104 1.51 -9.23 14.50
CA LEU A 104 1.65 -7.78 14.39
C LEU A 104 0.47 -7.12 13.65
N ASP A 105 -0.05 -7.77 12.61
CA ASP A 105 -1.08 -7.19 11.72
C ASP A 105 -2.50 -7.54 12.18
N ARG A 106 -2.73 -8.82 12.50
CA ARG A 106 -4.04 -9.32 12.95
C ARG A 106 -3.82 -10.35 14.06
N PRO A 107 -3.62 -9.90 15.31
CA PRO A 107 -3.38 -10.80 16.42
C PRO A 107 -4.56 -11.73 16.58
N ILE A 108 -4.35 -12.99 16.25
CA ILE A 108 -5.25 -14.07 16.60
C ILE A 108 -4.85 -14.49 18.02
N SER A 109 -5.82 -14.71 18.87
CA SER A 109 -5.57 -15.17 20.23
C SER A 109 -6.65 -16.15 20.67
N HIS A 110 -6.27 -16.99 21.62
CA HIS A 110 -7.17 -17.77 22.44
C HIS A 110 -7.13 -17.23 23.87
N ALA A 111 -8.03 -17.70 24.73
CA ALA A 111 -8.01 -17.35 26.15
C ALA A 111 -6.65 -17.68 26.82
N ASP A 112 -5.92 -18.65 26.28
CA ASP A 112 -4.67 -19.17 26.85
C ASP A 112 -3.40 -18.52 26.27
N GLY A 113 -3.52 -17.65 25.25
CA GLY A 113 -2.35 -16.98 24.67
C GLY A 113 -2.50 -16.54 23.20
N PRO A 114 -1.43 -15.97 22.62
CA PRO A 114 -1.38 -15.61 21.21
C PRO A 114 -1.43 -16.86 20.31
N GLY A 115 -2.05 -16.72 19.14
CA GLY A 115 -2.15 -17.76 18.12
C GLY A 115 -1.54 -17.30 16.81
N ASP A 116 -1.10 -18.27 16.01
CA ASP A 116 -0.63 -18.06 14.64
C ASP A 116 -1.62 -18.72 13.67
N ALA A 117 -1.71 -18.20 12.45
CA ALA A 117 -2.55 -18.80 11.43
C ALA A 117 -1.94 -18.65 10.04
N ILE A 118 -2.16 -19.69 9.24
CA ILE A 118 -1.91 -19.67 7.81
C ILE A 118 -3.22 -19.47 7.06
N ARG A 119 -3.10 -18.93 5.86
CA ARG A 119 -4.14 -18.93 4.84
C ARG A 119 -3.69 -19.89 3.75
N HIS A 120 -4.57 -20.85 3.45
CA HIS A 120 -4.40 -21.78 2.36
C HIS A 120 -5.46 -21.45 1.29
N PRO A 121 -5.11 -21.45 0.00
CA PRO A 121 -6.09 -21.26 -1.06
C PRO A 121 -7.14 -22.38 -1.01
N VAL A 122 -8.40 -22.00 -1.18
CA VAL A 122 -9.54 -22.93 -1.24
C VAL A 122 -10.26 -22.88 -2.58
N VAL A 123 -10.00 -21.85 -3.39
CA VAL A 123 -10.46 -21.73 -4.77
C VAL A 123 -9.30 -21.25 -5.64
N GLU A 124 -9.29 -21.68 -6.90
CA GLU A 124 -8.39 -21.15 -7.91
C GLU A 124 -8.94 -19.83 -8.46
N PRO A 125 -8.10 -18.82 -8.75
CA PRO A 125 -8.55 -17.62 -9.43
C PRO A 125 -9.17 -17.93 -10.79
N ASP A 126 -10.29 -17.27 -11.10
CA ASP A 126 -11.00 -17.35 -12.38
C ASP A 126 -10.73 -16.14 -13.30
N ARG A 127 -9.80 -15.27 -12.89
CA ARG A 127 -9.46 -13.97 -13.50
C ARG A 127 -7.95 -13.87 -13.69
N ASP A 128 -7.51 -12.88 -14.48
CA ASP A 128 -6.09 -12.52 -14.62
C ASP A 128 -5.62 -11.68 -13.42
N VAL A 129 -5.50 -12.34 -12.28
CA VAL A 129 -5.04 -11.77 -11.00
C VAL A 129 -3.90 -12.60 -10.45
N ARG A 130 -3.02 -11.97 -9.66
CA ARG A 130 -1.89 -12.66 -9.03
C ARG A 130 -1.77 -12.22 -7.56
N PRO A 131 -1.42 -13.14 -6.64
CA PRO A 131 -1.14 -12.76 -5.27
C PRO A 131 -0.07 -11.68 -5.20
N PHE A 132 -0.33 -10.61 -4.47
CA PHE A 132 0.59 -9.47 -4.33
C PHE A 132 2.00 -9.89 -3.91
N GLN A 133 2.13 -10.88 -3.03
CA GLN A 133 3.42 -11.42 -2.60
C GLN A 133 4.23 -12.00 -3.76
N THR A 134 3.59 -12.74 -4.67
CA THR A 134 4.23 -13.27 -5.89
C THR A 134 4.64 -12.13 -6.83
N VAL A 135 3.78 -11.13 -6.98
CA VAL A 135 4.08 -9.94 -7.78
C VAL A 135 5.29 -9.19 -7.24
N LEU A 136 5.42 -9.04 -5.91
CA LEU A 136 6.58 -8.41 -5.28
C LEU A 136 7.88 -9.17 -5.57
N ILE A 137 7.87 -10.50 -5.49
CA ILE A 137 9.05 -11.32 -5.80
C ILE A 137 9.46 -11.14 -7.27
N GLU A 138 8.49 -11.18 -8.19
CA GLU A 138 8.75 -11.00 -9.61
C GLU A 138 9.27 -9.59 -9.94
N LEU A 139 8.69 -8.56 -9.31
CA LEU A 139 9.19 -7.18 -9.41
C LEU A 139 10.62 -7.07 -8.90
N GLY A 140 10.92 -7.64 -7.73
CA GLY A 140 12.28 -7.67 -7.18
C GLY A 140 13.29 -8.33 -8.12
N ALA A 141 12.93 -9.48 -8.70
CA ALA A 141 13.76 -10.18 -9.68
C ALA A 141 13.98 -9.35 -10.97
N ARG A 142 12.93 -8.70 -11.48
CA ARG A 142 13.01 -7.83 -12.68
C ARG A 142 13.86 -6.59 -12.45
N LEU A 143 13.82 -6.05 -11.23
CA LEU A 143 14.65 -4.92 -10.80
C LEU A 143 16.09 -5.32 -10.49
N GLY A 144 16.41 -6.62 -10.48
CA GLY A 144 17.73 -7.12 -10.12
C GLY A 144 18.07 -6.87 -8.65
N LEU A 145 17.06 -6.78 -7.77
CA LEU A 145 17.29 -6.66 -6.33
C LEU A 145 17.96 -7.94 -5.81
N PRO A 146 18.89 -7.83 -4.85
CA PRO A 146 19.49 -9.01 -4.23
C PRO A 146 18.37 -9.80 -3.51
N GLY A 147 18.28 -11.08 -3.84
CA GLY A 147 17.39 -12.06 -3.21
C GLY A 147 18.18 -13.15 -2.53
#